data_AF-A0A2E1A9R4-F1
#
_entry.id   AF-A0A2E1A9R4-F1
#
_cell.length_a   1.000
_cell.length_b   1.000
_cell.length_c   1.000
_cell.angle_alpha   90.00
_cell.angle_beta   90.00
_cell.angle_gamma   90.00
#
_symmetry.space_group_name_H-M   'P 1'
#
loop_
_entity.id
_entity.type
_entity.pdbx_description
1 polymer ?
#
loop_
_entity_poly.entity_id
_entity_poly.type
_entity_poly.pdbx_seq_one_letter_code
_entity_poly.pdbx_strand_id
1 'polypeptide(L)'
;MDAKTRMDREKARLAYEKARQQEALRIAKERYGGDHPSPTEPRVPAIIAQFGEWAVTPFGLECLVYPYEIQWDSITDGRVGDAFWLEKLATKDWVNLSDFADALRHGRTIHRYLQDISHNNEPE
;
A
#
# COMPACT_ATOMS: atom_id res chain seq x y z
N MET A 1 7.77 9.17 -35.27
CA MET A 1 6.92 9.68 -34.18
C MET A 1 7.46 11.03 -33.79
N ASP A 2 6.67 12.10 -33.91
CA ASP A 2 7.16 13.47 -33.70
C ASP A 2 7.14 13.87 -32.21
N ALA A 3 7.86 14.94 -31.88
CA ALA A 3 8.05 15.38 -30.50
C ALA A 3 6.74 15.78 -29.79
N LYS A 4 5.76 16.32 -30.53
CA LYS A 4 4.45 16.69 -29.98
C LYS A 4 3.68 15.46 -29.53
N THR A 5 3.61 14.43 -30.38
CA THR A 5 2.97 13.15 -30.04
C THR A 5 3.61 12.47 -28.82
N ARG A 6 4.94 12.58 -28.65
CA ARG A 6 5.64 12.07 -27.46
C ARG A 6 5.24 12.84 -26.19
N MET A 7 5.20 14.17 -26.26
CA MET A 7 4.80 15.02 -25.13
C MET A 7 3.33 14.81 -24.74
N ASP A 8 2.44 14.67 -25.71
CA ASP A 8 1.01 14.47 -25.45
C ASP A 8 0.74 13.12 -24.79
N ARG A 9 1.43 12.05 -25.23
CA ARG A 9 1.40 10.74 -24.54
C ARG A 9 1.90 10.81 -23.11
N GLU A 10 3.01 11.51 -22.89
CA GLU A 10 3.59 11.66 -21.55
C GLU A 10 2.67 12.45 -20.62
N LYS A 11 2.05 13.54 -21.11
CA LYS A 11 1.04 14.29 -20.35
C LYS A 11 -0.16 13.43 -19.99
N ALA A 12 -0.65 12.61 -20.92
CA ALA A 12 -1.77 11.70 -20.67
C ALA A 12 -1.40 10.66 -19.59
N ARG A 13 -0.19 10.11 -19.64
CA ARG A 13 0.34 9.19 -18.62
C ARG A 13 0.37 9.85 -17.23
N LEU A 14 0.95 11.06 -17.12
CA LEU A 14 1.02 11.80 -15.86
C LEU A 14 -0.35 12.18 -15.31
N ALA A 15 -1.29 12.57 -16.18
CA ALA A 15 -2.66 12.88 -15.76
C ALA A 15 -3.38 11.63 -15.21
N TYR A 16 -3.17 10.48 -15.84
CA TYR A 16 -3.70 9.20 -15.38
C TYR A 16 -3.13 8.78 -14.02
N GLU A 17 -1.81 8.84 -13.84
CA GLU A 17 -1.14 8.56 -12.57
C GLU A 17 -1.65 9.48 -11.45
N LYS A 18 -1.77 10.78 -11.74
CA LYS A 18 -2.29 11.77 -10.78
C LYS A 18 -3.74 11.49 -10.39
N ALA A 19 -4.60 11.11 -11.33
CA ALA A 19 -5.99 10.79 -11.05
C ALA A 19 -6.10 9.57 -10.11
N ARG A 20 -5.27 8.55 -10.33
CA ARG A 20 -5.23 7.37 -9.45
C ARG A 20 -4.71 7.70 -8.05
N GLN A 21 -3.68 8.54 -7.94
CA GLN A 21 -3.21 9.01 -6.63
C GLN A 21 -4.29 9.82 -5.88
N GLN A 22 -5.04 10.67 -6.58
CA GLN A 22 -6.15 11.41 -5.98
C GLN A 22 -7.26 10.47 -5.50
N GLU A 23 -7.57 9.44 -6.28
CA GLU A 23 -8.54 8.42 -5.90
C GLU A 23 -8.07 7.60 -4.69
N ALA A 24 -6.80 7.21 -4.65
CA ALA A 24 -6.21 6.53 -3.50
C ALA A 24 -6.35 7.37 -2.22
N LEU A 25 -6.06 8.67 -2.29
CA LEU A 25 -6.24 9.60 -1.18
C LEU A 25 -7.71 9.73 -0.75
N ARG A 26 -8.63 9.77 -1.72
CA ARG A 26 -10.08 9.81 -1.44
C ARG A 26 -10.53 8.56 -0.70
N ILE A 27 -10.17 7.37 -1.20
CA ILE A 27 -10.51 6.10 -0.57
C ILE A 27 -9.84 5.95 0.79
N ALA A 28 -8.57 6.35 0.91
CA ALA A 28 -7.88 6.38 2.20
C ALA A 28 -8.64 7.21 3.23
N LYS A 29 -9.08 8.42 2.83
CA LYS A 29 -9.86 9.30 3.70
C LYS A 29 -11.23 8.73 4.04
N GLU A 30 -11.97 8.21 3.07
CA GLU A 30 -13.31 7.65 3.29
C GLU A 30 -13.29 6.38 4.14
N ARG A 31 -12.32 5.49 3.89
CA ARG A 31 -12.22 4.19 4.56
C ARG A 31 -11.57 4.31 5.93
N TYR A 32 -10.54 5.14 6.11
CA TYR A 32 -9.72 5.15 7.34
C TYR A 32 -9.69 6.47 8.10
N GLY A 33 -10.34 7.52 7.60
CA GLY A 33 -10.16 8.89 8.10
C GLY A 33 -11.42 9.78 8.02
N GLY A 34 -12.61 9.21 8.13
CA GLY A 34 -13.80 9.98 8.50
C GLY A 34 -13.72 10.32 9.98
N ASP A 35 -13.70 11.61 10.33
CA ASP A 35 -13.46 12.13 11.70
C ASP A 35 -14.42 11.62 12.80
N HIS A 36 -15.45 10.83 12.49
CA HIS A 36 -16.37 10.30 13.50
C HIS A 36 -16.95 8.94 13.06
N PRO A 37 -16.35 7.79 13.42
CA PRO A 37 -17.07 6.53 13.32
C PRO A 37 -18.29 6.59 14.24
N SER A 38 -19.45 6.12 13.74
CA SER A 38 -20.61 5.92 14.61
C SER A 38 -20.21 5.06 15.81
N PRO A 39 -20.73 5.28 17.04
CA PRO A 39 -20.38 4.47 18.21
C PRO A 39 -20.59 2.96 18.03
N THR A 40 -21.38 2.57 17.03
CA THR A 40 -21.73 1.19 16.68
C THR A 40 -20.93 0.61 15.52
N GLU A 41 -20.12 1.42 14.82
CA GLU A 41 -19.26 0.91 13.74
C GLU A 41 -17.90 0.45 14.28
N PRO A 42 -17.37 -0.70 13.82
CA PRO A 42 -16.01 -1.07 14.14
C PRO A 42 -15.09 0.03 13.61
N ARG A 43 -14.23 0.56 14.49
CA ARG A 43 -13.21 1.54 14.08
C ARG A 43 -12.39 0.92 12.95
N VAL A 44 -12.46 1.51 11.76
CA VAL A 44 -11.65 1.06 10.65
C VAL A 44 -10.19 1.31 11.03
N PRO A 45 -9.31 0.30 10.95
CA PRO A 45 -7.95 0.41 11.47
C PRO A 45 -7.16 1.45 10.68
N ALA A 46 -6.58 2.44 11.37
CA ALA A 46 -5.87 3.53 10.71
C ALA A 46 -4.75 3.01 9.79
N ILE A 47 -4.62 3.62 8.60
CA ILE A 47 -3.44 3.44 7.75
C ILE A 47 -2.20 3.86 8.56
N ILE A 48 -1.21 2.98 8.62
CA ILE A 48 0.06 3.23 9.30
C ILE A 48 0.96 4.12 8.42
N ALA A 49 1.02 3.82 7.13
CA ALA A 49 1.74 4.61 6.13
C ALA A 49 1.12 4.45 4.74
N GLN A 50 1.18 5.48 3.90
CA GLN A 50 0.67 5.44 2.52
C GLN A 50 1.77 5.82 1.52
N PHE A 51 1.88 5.03 0.45
CA PHE A 51 2.81 5.19 -0.66
C PHE A 51 2.01 5.19 -1.96
N GLY A 52 1.58 6.38 -2.39
CA GLY A 52 0.69 6.54 -3.52
C GLY A 52 -0.59 5.72 -3.35
N GLU A 53 -0.69 4.62 -4.09
CA GLU A 53 -1.85 3.73 -4.09
C GLU A 53 -1.79 2.56 -3.11
N TRP A 54 -0.64 2.34 -2.47
CA TRP A 54 -0.45 1.25 -1.52
C TRP A 54 -0.38 1.78 -0.10
N ALA A 55 -1.09 1.13 0.80
CA ALA A 55 -1.11 1.45 2.21
C ALA A 55 -0.55 0.30 3.04
N VAL A 56 0.23 0.65 4.05
CA VAL A 56 0.57 -0.23 5.15
C VAL A 56 -0.53 -0.11 6.19
N THR A 57 -1.16 -1.21 6.53
CA THR A 57 -2.25 -1.30 7.51
C THR A 57 -1.85 -2.22 8.66
N PRO A 58 -2.62 -2.26 9.76
CA PRO A 58 -2.38 -3.22 10.83
C PRO A 58 -2.46 -4.69 10.40
N PHE A 59 -3.09 -5.00 9.26
CA PHE A 59 -3.27 -6.38 8.78
C PHE A 59 -2.32 -6.79 7.66
N GLY A 60 -1.69 -5.82 6.98
CA GLY A 60 -0.79 -6.10 5.88
C GLY A 60 -0.62 -4.90 4.96
N LEU A 61 -0.54 -5.20 3.66
CA LEU A 61 -0.54 -4.19 2.61
C LEU A 61 -1.85 -4.20 1.87
N GLU A 62 -2.35 -3.02 1.54
CA GLU A 62 -3.61 -2.86 0.82
C GLU A 62 -3.44 -1.89 -0.33
N CYS A 63 -3.95 -2.25 -1.50
CA CYS A 63 -4.12 -1.32 -2.60
C CYS A 63 -5.41 -0.52 -2.38
N LEU A 64 -5.30 0.80 -2.41
CA LEU A 64 -6.42 1.69 -2.13
C LEU A 64 -7.37 1.82 -3.32
N VAL A 65 -6.87 1.65 -4.55
CA VAL A 65 -7.65 1.86 -5.77
C VAL A 65 -8.23 0.56 -6.36
N TYR A 66 -7.71 -0.61 -5.99
CA TYR A 66 -8.22 -1.92 -6.37
C TYR A 66 -8.42 -2.78 -5.12
N PRO A 67 -9.42 -3.68 -5.08
CA PRO A 67 -9.66 -4.56 -3.94
C PRO A 67 -8.60 -5.67 -3.87
N TYR A 68 -7.38 -5.31 -3.51
CA TYR A 68 -6.23 -6.19 -3.44
C TYR A 68 -5.48 -5.97 -2.13
N GLU A 69 -5.38 -7.01 -1.33
CA GLU A 69 -4.74 -7.02 -0.02
C GLU A 69 -3.75 -8.17 0.08
N ILE A 70 -2.71 -7.97 0.87
CA ILE A 70 -1.69 -8.97 1.16
C ILE A 70 -1.45 -8.97 2.67
N GLN A 71 -1.78 -10.09 3.30
CA GLN A 71 -1.69 -10.28 4.74
C GLN A 71 -0.23 -10.33 5.23
N TRP A 72 0.02 -9.91 6.48
CA TRP A 72 1.37 -9.92 7.06
C TRP A 72 2.07 -11.26 6.95
N ASP A 73 1.41 -12.37 7.30
CA ASP A 73 1.98 -13.73 7.21
C ASP A 73 2.58 -14.04 5.83
N SER A 74 1.95 -13.52 4.78
CA SER A 74 2.40 -13.74 3.39
C SER A 74 3.61 -12.85 3.04
N ILE A 75 3.71 -11.67 3.63
CA ILE A 75 4.80 -10.71 3.42
C ILE A 75 6.00 -11.05 4.28
N THR A 76 5.82 -11.66 5.44
CA THR A 76 6.88 -11.96 6.40
C THR A 76 7.35 -13.41 6.32
N ASP A 77 6.75 -14.24 5.47
CA ASP A 77 7.23 -15.60 5.22
C ASP A 77 8.72 -15.57 4.81
N GLY A 78 9.58 -16.14 5.65
CA GLY A 78 11.03 -16.20 5.44
C GLY A 78 11.45 -16.98 4.18
N ARG A 79 10.53 -17.73 3.57
CA ARG A 79 10.74 -18.41 2.27
C ARG A 79 10.51 -17.47 1.09
N VAL A 80 9.88 -16.33 1.32
CA VAL A 80 9.38 -15.41 0.29
C VAL A 80 10.05 -14.04 0.44
N GLY A 81 10.98 -13.73 -0.47
CA GLY A 81 11.68 -12.44 -0.50
C GLY A 81 10.91 -11.31 -1.21
N ASP A 82 11.50 -10.11 -1.24
CA ASP A 82 10.95 -8.97 -2.00
C ASP A 82 10.78 -9.33 -3.48
N ALA A 83 11.77 -10.02 -4.05
CA ALA A 83 11.79 -10.42 -5.47
C ALA A 83 10.53 -11.20 -5.87
N PHE A 84 10.08 -12.14 -5.03
CA PHE A 84 8.87 -12.91 -5.32
C PHE A 84 7.64 -12.01 -5.46
N TRP A 85 7.46 -11.07 -4.53
CA TRP A 85 6.30 -10.18 -4.55
C TRP A 85 6.36 -9.19 -5.70
N LEU A 86 7.55 -8.65 -5.99
CA LEU A 86 7.77 -7.78 -7.13
C LEU A 86 7.50 -8.49 -8.46
N GLU A 87 8.01 -9.71 -8.65
CA GLU A 87 7.75 -10.51 -9.85
C GLU A 87 6.27 -10.87 -9.99
N LYS A 88 5.64 -11.31 -8.88
CA LYS A 88 4.22 -11.68 -8.87
C LYS A 88 3.33 -10.50 -9.25
N LEU A 89 3.60 -9.32 -8.72
CA LEU A 89 2.80 -8.13 -9.01
C LEU A 89 3.20 -7.43 -10.32
N ALA A 90 4.41 -7.64 -10.84
CA ALA A 90 4.83 -7.10 -12.13
C ALA A 90 4.01 -7.64 -13.31
N THR A 91 3.37 -8.80 -13.13
CA THR A 91 2.45 -9.37 -14.13
C THR A 91 1.12 -8.61 -14.24
N LYS A 92 0.84 -7.69 -13.32
CA LYS A 92 -0.41 -6.95 -13.23
C LYS A 92 -0.20 -5.52 -13.75
N ASP A 93 -0.84 -5.22 -14.87
CA ASP A 93 -0.78 -3.93 -15.56
C ASP A 93 -1.25 -2.74 -14.69
N TRP A 94 -2.15 -3.00 -13.75
CA TRP A 94 -2.68 -1.98 -12.86
C TRP A 94 -1.77 -1.66 -11.67
N VAL A 95 -0.74 -2.45 -11.37
CA VAL A 95 0.10 -2.22 -10.19
C VAL A 95 1.17 -1.17 -10.47
N ASN A 96 1.19 -0.11 -9.66
CA ASN A 96 2.39 0.71 -9.55
C ASN A 96 3.42 -0.02 -8.67
N LEU A 97 4.42 -0.62 -9.30
CA LEU A 97 5.45 -1.41 -8.61
C LEU A 97 6.33 -0.58 -7.67
N SER A 98 6.54 0.70 -7.97
CA SER A 98 7.36 1.58 -7.11
C SER A 98 6.67 1.81 -5.78
N ASP A 99 5.40 2.23 -5.83
CA ASP A 99 4.54 2.43 -4.67
C ASP A 99 4.46 1.15 -3.81
N PHE A 100 4.26 0.01 -4.48
CA PHE A 100 4.23 -1.29 -3.81
C PHE A 100 5.56 -1.64 -3.15
N ALA A 101 6.69 -1.46 -3.84
CA ALA A 101 8.02 -1.79 -3.31
C ALA A 101 8.34 -0.98 -2.05
N ASP A 102 7.98 0.30 -2.03
CA ASP A 102 8.18 1.17 -0.88
C ASP A 102 7.27 0.77 0.28
N ALA A 103 6.00 0.47 0.00
CA ALA A 103 5.07 -0.06 1.00
C ALA A 103 5.55 -1.40 1.59
N LEU A 104 6.07 -2.31 0.76
CA LEU A 104 6.59 -3.62 1.17
C LEU A 104 7.78 -3.49 2.11
N ARG A 105 8.77 -2.67 1.73
CA ARG A 105 9.95 -2.44 2.56
C ARG A 105 9.58 -1.79 3.88
N HIS A 106 8.76 -0.74 3.84
CA HIS A 106 8.34 -0.02 5.03
C HIS A 106 7.51 -0.91 5.96
N GLY A 107 6.59 -1.70 5.39
CA GLY A 107 5.77 -2.66 6.11
C GLY A 107 6.60 -3.72 6.84
N ARG A 108 7.59 -4.30 6.18
CA ARG A 108 8.52 -5.26 6.81
C ARG A 108 9.33 -4.65 7.95
N THR A 109 9.74 -3.38 7.82
CA THR A 109 10.43 -2.66 8.90
C THR A 109 9.52 -2.45 10.10
N ILE A 110 8.28 -1.98 9.89
CA ILE A 110 7.31 -1.77 10.98
C ILE A 110 6.97 -3.09 11.66
N HIS A 111 6.66 -4.15 10.88
CA HIS A 111 6.29 -5.44 11.44
C HIS A 111 7.40 -6.00 12.35
N ARG A 112 8.66 -5.88 11.91
CA ARG A 112 9.82 -6.28 12.74
C ARG A 112 9.89 -5.49 14.04
N TYR A 113 9.75 -4.17 13.97
CA TYR A 113 9.73 -3.32 15.16
C TYR A 113 8.61 -3.69 16.15
N LEU A 114 7.40 -3.99 15.65
CA LEU A 114 6.27 -4.42 16.48
C LEU A 114 6.49 -5.81 17.11
N GLN A 115 7.12 -6.73 16.38
CA GLN A 115 7.51 -8.04 16.92
C GLN A 115 8.57 -7.89 18.01
N ASP A 116 9.59 -7.05 17.80
CA ASP A 116 10.66 -6.80 18.77
C ASP A 116 10.12 -6.16 20.06
N ILE A 117 9.16 -5.23 19.96
CA ILE A 117 8.47 -4.66 21.13
C ILE A 117 7.68 -5.74 21.88
N SER A 118 6.96 -6.60 21.17
CA SER A 118 6.14 -7.65 21.79
C SER A 118 7.02 -8.62 22.58
N HIS A 119 8.16 -9.05 22.00
CA HIS A 119 9.12 -9.92 22.68
C HIS A 119 9.76 -9.27 23.92
N ASN A 120 9.95 -7.95 23.93
CA ASN A 120 10.56 -7.23 25.07
C ASN A 120 9.57 -6.93 26.22
N ASN A 121 8.27 -7.15 26.03
CA ASN A 121 7.23 -6.85 27.02
C ASN A 121 6.62 -8.10 27.68
N GLU A 122 7.10 -9.30 27.35
CA GLU A 122 6.70 -10.52 28.07
C GLU A 122 7.46 -10.60 29.41
N PRO A 123 6.76 -10.67 30.57
CA PRO A 123 7.43 -10.89 31.85
C PRO A 123 7.97 -12.32 31.92
N GLU A 124 9.22 -12.46 32.40
CA GLU A 124 9.87 -13.75 32.73
C GLU A 124 9.04 -14.60 33.72
#